data_AF-A0A7S3NGS3-F1
#
_entry.id   AF-A0A7S3NGS3-F1
#
_cell.length_a   1.000
_cell.length_b   1.000
_cell.length_c   1.000
_cell.angle_alpha   90.00
_cell.angle_beta   90.00
_cell.angle_gamma   90.00
#
_symmetry.space_group_name_H-M   'P 1'
#
loop_
_entity.id
_entity.type
_entity.pdbx_description
1 polymer ?
#
loop_
_entity_poly.entity_id
_entity_poly.type
_entity_poly.pdbx_seq_one_letter_code
_entity_poly.pdbx_strand_id
1 'polypeptide(L)'
;AEEHKFVIIERKFKDKDGNKHYNDYKVIRHYGEGSVGKVVEVVNTNTNKHYAMKIVNKLLLKMRKEYIRVGKGKMGIKTAFDAVEKEINIIKNLDHENIITLHEILTDTENEKLYLILDNCEQGEIMKWKAENMEFIPC
;
A
#
# COMPACT_ATOMS: atom_id res chain seq x y z
N ALA A 1 0.14 10.34 19.93
CA ALA A 1 0.41 9.36 18.87
C ALA A 1 -0.80 8.45 18.81
N GLU A 2 -1.67 8.65 17.82
CA GLU A 2 -2.76 7.70 17.59
C GLU A 2 -2.12 6.36 17.19
N GLU A 3 -2.47 5.29 17.89
CA GLU A 3 -2.01 3.96 17.53
C GLU A 3 -2.53 3.61 16.14
N HIS A 4 -1.62 3.35 15.20
CA HIS A 4 -1.97 2.87 13.86
C HIS A 4 -2.86 1.63 13.97
N LYS A 5 -4.12 1.75 13.55
CA LYS A 5 -5.14 0.72 13.78
C LYS A 5 -4.91 -0.46 12.84
N PHE A 6 -4.64 -1.63 13.42
CA PHE A 6 -4.71 -2.90 12.70
C PHE A 6 -6.14 -3.43 12.75
N VAL A 7 -6.74 -3.67 11.59
CA VAL A 7 -8.14 -4.09 11.47
C VAL A 7 -8.21 -5.36 10.62
N ILE A 8 -8.99 -6.34 11.05
CA ILE A 8 -9.26 -7.53 10.24
C ILE A 8 -10.37 -7.18 9.24
N ILE A 9 -10.22 -7.65 8.00
CA ILE A 9 -11.31 -7.55 7.01
C ILE A 9 -12.35 -8.61 7.34
N GLU A 10 -13.49 -8.16 7.86
CA GLU A 10 -14.65 -9.02 8.18
C GLU A 10 -15.67 -9.02 7.05
N ARG A 11 -15.75 -7.91 6.30
CA ARG A 11 -16.71 -7.74 5.19
C ARG A 11 -15.98 -7.47 3.89
N LYS A 12 -16.13 -8.38 2.92
CA LYS A 12 -15.57 -8.25 1.58
C LYS A 12 -16.59 -8.70 0.55
N PHE A 13 -17.12 -7.77 -0.21
CA PHE A 13 -18.21 -8.03 -1.16
C PHE A 13 -18.11 -7.10 -2.38
N LYS A 14 -19.00 -7.33 -3.36
CA LYS A 14 -19.24 -6.41 -4.47
C LYS A 14 -20.65 -5.85 -4.36
N ASP A 15 -20.81 -4.55 -4.57
CA ASP A 15 -22.14 -3.94 -4.64
C ASP A 15 -22.84 -4.23 -5.98
N LYS A 16 -24.06 -3.69 -6.14
CA LYS A 16 -24.88 -3.84 -7.35
C LYS A 16 -24.20 -3.26 -8.59
N ASP A 17 -23.35 -2.26 -8.40
CA ASP A 17 -22.59 -1.60 -9.46
C ASP A 17 -21.26 -2.32 -9.75
N GLY A 18 -20.96 -3.40 -9.02
CA GLY A 18 -19.77 -4.23 -9.18
C GLY A 18 -18.53 -3.70 -8.45
N ASN A 19 -18.63 -2.61 -7.70
CA ASN A 19 -17.52 -2.04 -6.95
C ASN A 19 -17.16 -2.95 -5.77
N LYS A 20 -15.87 -3.09 -5.50
CA LYS A 20 -15.37 -3.90 -4.39
C LYS A 20 -15.43 -3.09 -3.09
N HIS A 21 -15.85 -3.76 -2.02
CA HIS A 21 -15.88 -3.22 -0.67
C HIS A 21 -14.99 -4.03 0.26
N TYR A 22 -14.28 -3.34 1.15
CA TYR A 22 -13.43 -3.90 2.20
C TYR A 22 -13.76 -3.18 3.51
N ASN A 23 -14.50 -3.84 4.39
CA ASN A 23 -15.15 -3.21 5.54
C ASN A 23 -15.94 -1.96 5.11
N ASP A 24 -15.57 -0.78 5.59
CA ASP A 24 -16.22 0.49 5.28
C ASP A 24 -15.57 1.24 4.11
N TYR A 25 -14.67 0.59 3.35
CA TYR A 25 -13.99 1.19 2.21
C TYR A 25 -14.53 0.66 0.88
N LYS A 26 -15.07 1.55 0.05
CA LYS A 26 -15.49 1.26 -1.32
C LYS A 26 -14.40 1.65 -2.31
N VAL A 27 -14.01 0.74 -3.19
CA VAL A 27 -13.06 1.02 -4.28
C VAL A 27 -13.72 1.88 -5.35
N ILE A 28 -13.05 2.98 -5.72
CA ILE A 28 -13.51 3.95 -6.72
C ILE A 28 -12.83 3.71 -8.06
N ARG A 29 -11.49 3.81 -8.11
CA ARG A 29 -10.72 3.60 -9.33
C ARG A 29 -9.30 3.11 -9.04
N HIS A 30 -8.62 2.67 -10.09
CA HIS A 30 -7.22 2.26 -10.03
C HIS A 30 -6.29 3.47 -10.21
N TYR A 31 -5.26 3.60 -9.37
CA TYR A 31 -4.21 4.62 -9.54
C TYR A 31 -3.00 4.06 -10.26
N GLY A 32 -2.51 2.90 -9.86
CA GLY A 32 -1.29 2.34 -10.43
C GLY A 32 -0.88 1.02 -9.81
N GLU A 33 0.06 0.35 -10.46
CA GLU A 33 0.66 -0.88 -9.97
C GLU A 33 2.17 -0.69 -9.85
N GLY A 34 2.69 -0.90 -8.65
CA GLY A 34 4.12 -0.85 -8.35
C GLY A 34 4.72 -2.25 -8.19
N SER A 35 6.00 -2.31 -7.86
CA SER A 35 6.75 -3.57 -7.70
C SER A 35 6.22 -4.51 -6.60
N VAL A 36 5.57 -3.93 -5.59
CA VAL A 36 5.10 -4.60 -4.37
C VAL A 36 3.60 -4.88 -4.39
N GLY A 37 2.84 -4.17 -5.22
CA GLY A 37 1.39 -4.29 -5.25
C GLY A 37 0.71 -3.14 -5.97
N LYS A 38 -0.62 -3.13 -5.89
CA LYS A 38 -1.47 -2.17 -6.58
C LYS A 38 -1.98 -1.08 -5.64
N VAL A 39 -2.24 0.09 -6.17
CA VAL A 39 -2.82 1.23 -5.47
C VAL A 39 -4.15 1.59 -6.13
N VAL A 40 -5.18 1.73 -5.30
CA VAL A 40 -6.52 2.13 -5.74
C VAL A 40 -7.01 3.29 -4.89
N GLU A 41 -7.86 4.13 -5.47
CA GLU A 41 -8.64 5.09 -4.72
C GLU A 41 -9.79 4.38 -3.99
N VAL A 42 -9.99 4.71 -2.73
CA VAL A 42 -11.13 4.24 -1.94
C VAL A 42 -11.82 5.41 -1.25
N VAL A 43 -13.12 5.29 -1.04
CA VAL A 43 -13.88 6.19 -0.17
C VAL A 43 -14.33 5.44 1.07
N ASN A 44 -14.14 6.03 2.24
CA ASN A 44 -14.75 5.54 3.47
C ASN A 44 -16.24 5.88 3.45
N THR A 45 -17.10 4.88 3.47
CA THR A 45 -18.56 5.04 3.31
C THR A 45 -19.24 5.71 4.51
N ASN A 46 -18.58 5.75 5.66
CA ASN A 46 -19.11 6.38 6.88
C ASN A 46 -18.76 7.87 6.93
N THR A 47 -17.58 8.26 6.44
CA THR A 47 -17.08 9.65 6.52
C THR A 47 -17.10 10.39 5.17
N ASN A 48 -17.32 9.67 4.06
CA ASN A 48 -17.13 10.15 2.69
C ASN A 48 -15.73 10.70 2.39
N LYS A 49 -14.72 10.39 3.22
CA LYS A 49 -13.33 10.79 2.97
C LYS A 49 -12.64 9.83 2.02
N HIS A 50 -11.90 10.38 1.07
CA HIS A 50 -11.12 9.64 0.08
C HIS A 50 -9.73 9.32 0.61
N TYR A 51 -9.24 8.12 0.27
CA TYR A 51 -7.93 7.59 0.65
C TYR A 51 -7.30 6.83 -0.53
N ALA A 52 -6.00 6.65 -0.48
CA ALA A 52 -5.30 5.67 -1.30
C ALA A 52 -5.18 4.35 -0.53
N MET A 53 -5.55 3.23 -1.17
CA MET A 53 -5.39 1.89 -0.61
C MET A 53 -4.30 1.13 -1.38
N LYS A 54 -3.16 0.90 -0.74
CA LYS A 54 -2.08 0.06 -1.27
C LYS A 54 -2.32 -1.40 -0.87
N ILE A 55 -2.50 -2.27 -1.86
CA ILE A 55 -2.85 -3.68 -1.69
C ILE A 55 -1.62 -4.54 -1.96
N VAL A 56 -1.15 -5.23 -0.93
CA VAL A 56 0.08 -6.01 -0.92
C VAL A 56 -0.24 -7.49 -0.70
N ASN A 57 0.36 -8.36 -1.51
CA ASN A 57 0.22 -9.81 -1.35
C ASN A 57 1.39 -10.38 -0.54
N LYS A 58 1.16 -10.73 0.73
CA LYS A 58 2.19 -11.23 1.65
C LYS A 58 2.81 -12.52 1.12
N LEU A 59 1.97 -13.45 0.65
CA LEU A 59 2.42 -14.77 0.20
C LEU A 59 3.42 -14.64 -0.96
N LEU A 60 3.08 -13.87 -2.00
CA LEU A 60 3.97 -13.69 -3.15
C LEU A 60 5.29 -13.01 -2.76
N LEU A 61 5.27 -12.07 -1.81
CA LEU A 61 6.48 -11.36 -1.40
C LEU A 61 7.38 -12.16 -0.45
N LYS A 62 6.80 -13.01 0.41
CA LYS A 62 7.55 -13.97 1.23
C LYS A 62 8.28 -15.01 0.37
N MET A 63 7.72 -15.33 -0.80
CA MET A 63 8.35 -16.26 -1.77
C MET A 63 9.51 -15.63 -2.54
N ARG A 64 9.53 -14.30 -2.71
CA ARG A 64 10.64 -13.59 -3.36
C ARG A 64 11.79 -13.41 -2.36
N LYS A 65 12.81 -14.27 -2.47
CA LYS A 65 13.96 -14.34 -1.56
C LYS A 65 15.23 -13.81 -2.23
N GLU A 66 15.99 -13.03 -1.47
CA GLU A 66 17.32 -12.55 -1.80
C GLU A 66 18.32 -13.12 -0.78
N TYR A 67 19.43 -13.67 -1.27
CA TYR A 67 20.50 -14.17 -0.41
C TYR A 67 21.49 -13.04 -0.14
N ILE A 68 21.64 -12.67 1.12
CA ILE A 68 22.46 -11.52 1.54
C ILE A 68 23.55 -11.94 2.53
N ARG A 69 24.71 -11.27 2.48
CA ARG A 69 25.71 -11.42 3.54
C ARG A 69 25.28 -10.67 4.80
N VAL A 70 25.19 -11.37 5.93
CA VAL A 70 24.78 -10.81 7.23
C VAL A 70 25.95 -10.66 8.22
N GLY A 71 27.19 -10.64 7.71
CA GLY A 71 28.42 -10.48 8.50
C GLY A 71 29.44 -11.58 8.20
N LYS A 72 30.45 -11.74 9.09
CA LYS A 72 31.63 -12.63 9.01
C LYS A 72 31.38 -13.99 8.31
N GLY A 73 31.39 -14.00 6.97
CA GLY A 73 31.15 -15.19 6.15
C GLY A 73 29.76 -15.82 6.22
N LYS A 74 28.78 -15.22 6.92
CA LYS A 74 27.44 -15.81 7.09
C LYS A 74 26.47 -15.30 6.02
N MET A 75 25.74 -16.24 5.41
CA MET A 75 24.66 -15.95 4.48
C MET A 75 23.33 -15.92 5.22
N GLY A 76 22.50 -14.93 4.92
CA GLY A 76 21.13 -14.80 5.37
C GLY A 76 20.17 -14.75 4.19
N ILE A 77 18.88 -14.86 4.49
CA ILE A 77 17.81 -14.73 3.50
C ILE A 77 16.99 -13.50 3.90
N LYS A 78 16.77 -12.61 2.94
CA LYS A 78 15.85 -11.48 3.06
C LYS A 78 14.73 -11.66 2.04
N THR A 79 13.49 -11.43 2.45
CA THR A 79 12.34 -11.48 1.54
C THR A 79 11.95 -10.09 1.06
N ALA A 80 11.23 -10.03 -0.07
CA ALA A 80 10.59 -8.79 -0.49
C ALA A 80 9.54 -8.31 0.55
N PHE A 81 8.97 -9.22 1.33
CA PHE A 81 8.03 -8.87 2.40
C PHE A 81 8.72 -8.14 3.55
N ASP A 82 9.96 -8.53 3.91
CA ASP A 82 10.74 -7.85 4.95
C ASP A 82 10.98 -6.37 4.60
N ALA A 83 11.13 -6.07 3.30
CA ALA A 83 11.25 -4.69 2.81
C ALA A 83 9.95 -3.90 3.01
N VAL A 84 8.79 -4.54 2.78
CA VAL A 84 7.47 -3.92 3.03
C VAL A 84 7.25 -3.69 4.51
N GLU A 85 7.58 -4.65 5.37
CA GLU A 85 7.45 -4.47 6.82
C GLU A 85 8.31 -3.31 7.31
N LYS A 86 9.53 -3.18 6.76
CA LYS A 86 10.39 -2.02 7.04
C LYS A 86 9.75 -0.71 6.55
N GLU A 87 9.21 -0.66 5.34
CA GLU A 87 8.51 0.52 4.80
C GLU A 87 7.34 0.93 5.70
N ILE A 88 6.49 -0.03 6.10
CA ILE A 88 5.38 0.20 7.02
C ILE A 88 5.88 0.78 8.35
N ASN A 89 6.92 0.19 8.95
CA ASN A 89 7.46 0.67 10.21
C ASN A 89 8.05 2.07 10.11
N ILE A 90 8.64 2.43 8.97
CA ILE A 90 9.11 3.80 8.74
C ILE A 90 7.92 4.74 8.68
N ILE A 91 6.95 4.48 7.79
CA ILE A 91 5.79 5.38 7.57
C ILE A 91 4.97 5.55 8.85
N LYS A 92 4.82 4.51 9.68
CA LYS A 92 4.15 4.61 10.97
C LYS A 92 4.75 5.64 11.93
N ASN A 93 6.04 5.90 11.81
CA ASN A 93 6.76 6.83 12.69
C ASN A 93 6.97 8.21 12.03
N LEU A 94 6.43 8.43 10.83
CA LEU A 94 6.48 9.73 10.17
C LEU A 94 5.19 10.50 10.45
N ASP A 95 5.35 11.77 10.83
CA ASP A 95 4.25 12.72 11.05
C ASP A 95 4.73 14.08 10.55
N HIS A 96 4.35 14.43 9.33
CA HIS A 96 4.75 15.66 8.67
C HIS A 96 3.79 16.00 7.52
N GLU A 97 3.43 17.27 7.38
CA GLU A 97 2.47 17.77 6.37
C GLU A 97 2.80 17.31 4.94
N ASN A 98 4.08 17.32 4.58
CA ASN A 98 4.57 16.94 3.23
C ASN A 98 4.90 15.45 3.08
N ILE A 99 4.49 14.60 4.02
CA ILE A 99 4.71 13.14 3.98
C ILE A 99 3.35 12.45 4.11
N ILE A 100 3.10 11.47 3.24
CA ILE A 100 1.88 10.66 3.29
C ILE A 100 1.77 9.94 4.63
N THR A 101 0.63 10.08 5.27
CA THR A 101 0.30 9.42 6.52
C THR A 101 -0.35 8.06 6.26
N LEU A 102 0.05 7.07 7.07
CA LEU A 102 -0.65 5.80 7.18
C LEU A 102 -1.73 5.92 8.26
N HIS A 103 -2.99 5.68 7.90
CA HIS A 103 -4.13 5.81 8.81
C HIS A 103 -4.48 4.45 9.44
N GLU A 104 -4.60 3.43 8.59
CA GLU A 104 -5.05 2.10 9.00
C GLU A 104 -4.37 1.00 8.19
N ILE A 105 -4.24 -0.18 8.80
CA ILE A 105 -3.80 -1.39 8.13
C ILE A 105 -4.91 -2.43 8.22
N LEU A 106 -5.50 -2.77 7.08
CA LEU A 106 -6.46 -3.86 7.00
C LEU A 106 -5.75 -5.16 6.61
N THR A 107 -6.13 -6.27 7.24
CA THR A 107 -5.56 -7.59 6.98
C THR A 107 -6.63 -8.60 6.59
N ASP A 108 -6.40 -9.30 5.49
CA ASP A 108 -7.20 -10.43 5.02
C ASP A 108 -6.42 -11.71 5.31
N THR A 109 -6.80 -12.40 6.38
CA THR A 109 -6.11 -13.59 6.90
C THR A 109 -6.27 -14.79 5.98
N GLU A 110 -7.38 -14.87 5.23
CA GLU A 110 -7.63 -15.98 4.30
C GLU A 110 -6.79 -15.85 3.02
N ASN A 111 -6.63 -14.62 2.51
CA ASN A 111 -5.98 -14.38 1.23
C ASN A 111 -4.51 -13.90 1.35
N GLU A 112 -3.94 -13.89 2.56
CA GLU A 112 -2.59 -13.41 2.85
C GLU A 112 -2.32 -12.01 2.23
N LYS A 113 -3.28 -11.08 2.36
CA LYS A 113 -3.16 -9.70 1.84
C LYS A 113 -3.14 -8.65 2.93
N LEU A 114 -2.39 -7.58 2.69
CA LEU A 114 -2.38 -6.33 3.46
C LEU A 114 -2.98 -5.21 2.61
N TYR A 115 -3.73 -4.33 3.26
CA TYR A 115 -4.32 -3.15 2.64
C TYR A 115 -3.93 -1.96 3.51
N LEU A 116 -3.10 -1.06 2.99
CA LEU A 116 -2.64 0.12 3.71
C LEU A 116 -3.51 1.31 3.30
N ILE A 117 -4.18 1.93 4.27
CA ILE A 117 -4.98 3.14 4.06
C ILE A 117 -4.07 4.35 4.25
N LEU A 118 -3.83 5.06 3.16
CA LEU A 118 -2.88 6.17 3.05
C LEU A 118 -3.62 7.46 2.65
N ASP A 119 -3.00 8.61 2.88
CA ASP A 119 -3.50 9.89 2.31
C ASP A 119 -3.72 9.79 0.80
N ASN A 120 -4.77 10.45 0.33
CA ASN A 120 -5.10 10.55 -1.09
C ASN A 120 -4.44 11.79 -1.71
N CYS A 121 -3.49 11.59 -2.63
CA CYS A 121 -2.92 12.68 -3.42
C CYS A 121 -3.67 12.83 -4.75
N GLU A 122 -4.75 13.60 -4.74
CA GLU A 122 -5.68 13.71 -5.88
C GLU A 122 -5.05 14.21 -7.19
N GLN A 123 -4.02 15.06 -7.07
CA GLN A 123 -3.32 15.66 -8.21
C GLN A 123 -2.24 14.74 -8.81
N GLY A 124 -2.02 13.57 -8.21
CA GLY A 124 -1.07 12.58 -8.73
C GLY A 124 0.39 13.00 -8.64
N GLU A 125 1.19 12.54 -9.59
CA GLU A 125 2.64 12.79 -9.64
C GLU A 125 2.96 14.21 -10.12
N ILE A 126 4.03 14.80 -9.60
CA ILE A 126 4.48 16.14 -9.98
C ILE A 126 5.20 16.18 -11.34
N MET A 127 5.77 15.04 -11.78
CA MET A 127 6.54 14.93 -13.01
C MET A 127 6.26 13.59 -13.69
N LYS A 128 6.22 13.60 -15.02
CA LYS A 128 6.10 12.42 -15.88
C LYS A 128 7.40 12.10 -16.57
N TRP A 129 7.76 10.82 -16.59
CA TRP A 129 8.87 10.33 -17.39
C TRP A 129 8.44 10.19 -18.87
N LYS A 130 9.17 10.84 -19.77
CA LYS A 130 9.04 10.64 -21.23
C LYS A 130 10.21 9.84 -21.75
N ALA A 131 9.95 8.59 -22.11
CA ALA A 131 10.97 7.65 -22.58
C ALA A 131 11.57 8.07 -23.93
N GLU A 132 10.81 8.80 -24.75
CA GLU A 132 11.24 9.25 -26.08
C GLU A 132 12.45 10.18 -26.00
N ASN A 133 12.42 11.08 -25.03
CA ASN A 133 13.44 12.10 -24.83
C ASN A 133 14.35 11.80 -23.63
N MET A 134 14.08 10.73 -22.89
CA MET A 134 14.75 10.37 -21.64
C MET A 134 14.74 11.52 -20.62
N GLU A 135 13.59 12.19 -20.44
CA GLU A 135 13.46 13.36 -19.56
C GLU A 135 12.23 13.28 -18.65
N PHE A 136 12.32 13.94 -17.49
CA PHE A 136 11.18 14.19 -16.61
C PHE A 136 10.57 15.55 -16.94
N ILE A 137 9.28 15.56 -17.22
CA ILE A 137 8.54 16.78 -17.56
C ILE A 137 7.51 17.04 -16.45
N PRO A 138 7.43 18.27 -15.91
CA PRO A 138 6.36 18.66 -15.00
C PRO A 138 4.98 18.31 -15.58
N CYS A 139 4.10 17.80 -14.72
CA CYS A 139 2.73 17.43 -15.10
C CYS A 139 1.86 18.62 -15.46
#